data_AF-A0A1B8YDE7-F1
#
_entry.id   AF-A0A1B8YDE7-F1
#
_cell.length_a   1.000
_cell.length_b   1.000
_cell.length_c   1.000
_cell.angle_alpha   90.00
_cell.angle_beta   90.00
_cell.angle_gamma   90.00
#
_symmetry.space_group_name_H-M   'P 1'
#
loop_
_entity.id
_entity.type
_entity.pdbx_description
1 polymer ?
#
loop_
_entity_poly.entity_id
_entity_poly.type
_entity_poly.pdbx_seq_one_letter_code
_entity_poly.pdbx_strand_id
1 'polypeptide(L)'
;MITNGVATGLLIAGGIANAVPNVFGLANGGSEWGAPLIGSGQATQVGAGIQDQSAGISEVTAGYQRRQEEWALQRDIADNEITQLDAQIQSLQEQITMAQKQITLSETEQANAQAIYDLQTTRFTGQALYNWMAGRLSALYYQMYDSTLPICLQAKAALVQELGEKESDSLFQVPVWNDLWQGLLAGEGLSSELQKLDAIWLARGGIGLEAIRTVSLDTLFGTGTLSENINKVLNGETVSPSGGVGLALTNDIFQATLDLSQLGLDNSYNLGNEKKRRIKRIAVTLPTLLGPYQDLEATLVMGAEIAALSHGVNDGGRFVTDFNDSRFLPFEGRDATTGTLELNIFHAGKEGAQHELVANLSDIIVHLNYIIRDA
;
A
#
# COMPACT_ATOMS: atom_id res chain seq x y z
N MET A 1 -118.30 4.14 15.64
CA MET A 1 -118.78 5.41 16.23
C MET A 1 -120.24 5.72 15.90
N ILE A 2 -120.62 5.84 14.61
CA ILE A 2 -121.98 6.27 14.20
C ILE A 2 -123.08 5.28 14.63
N THR A 3 -122.85 3.97 14.50
CA THR A 3 -123.82 2.93 14.90
C THR A 3 -124.03 2.81 16.41
N ASN A 4 -122.97 3.05 17.20
CA ASN A 4 -123.05 3.02 18.67
C ASN A 4 -123.82 4.23 19.24
N GLY A 5 -123.69 5.42 18.63
CA GLY A 5 -124.48 6.59 19.04
C GLY A 5 -125.99 6.42 18.78
N VAL A 6 -126.35 5.72 17.71
CA VAL A 6 -127.74 5.33 17.44
C VAL A 6 -128.24 4.29 18.46
N ALA A 7 -127.37 3.36 18.88
CA ALA A 7 -127.69 2.39 19.92
C ALA A 7 -127.97 3.06 21.28
N THR A 8 -127.25 4.13 21.64
CA THR A 8 -127.52 4.93 22.85
C THR A 8 -128.95 5.47 22.86
N GLY A 9 -129.40 6.07 21.76
CA GLY A 9 -130.75 6.61 21.64
C GLY A 9 -131.83 5.51 21.70
N LEU A 10 -131.58 4.37 21.06
CA LEU A 10 -132.48 3.21 21.07
C LEU A 10 -132.55 2.52 22.44
N LEU A 11 -131.44 2.45 23.19
CA LEU A 11 -131.39 1.85 24.53
C LEU A 11 -132.12 2.72 25.56
N ILE A 12 -131.98 4.05 25.48
CA ILE A 12 -132.75 4.99 26.30
C ILE A 12 -134.24 4.88 25.96
N ALA A 13 -134.60 4.90 24.67
CA ALA A 13 -135.98 4.77 24.22
C ALA A 13 -136.60 3.41 24.61
N GLY A 14 -135.84 2.32 24.46
CA GLY A 14 -136.25 0.97 24.87
C GLY A 14 -136.43 0.84 26.38
N GLY A 15 -135.54 1.46 27.18
CA GLY A 15 -135.67 1.53 28.64
C GLY A 15 -136.91 2.31 29.10
N ILE A 16 -137.30 3.36 28.37
CA ILE A 16 -138.56 4.10 28.62
C ILE A 16 -139.77 3.26 28.22
N ALA A 17 -139.73 2.58 27.07
CA ALA A 17 -140.83 1.75 26.58
C ALA A 17 -141.13 0.56 27.51
N ASN A 18 -140.11 -0.08 28.08
CA ASN A 18 -140.26 -1.18 29.05
C ASN A 18 -140.77 -0.75 30.43
N ALA A 19 -140.76 0.55 30.72
CA ALA A 19 -141.36 1.11 31.93
C ALA A 19 -142.90 1.26 31.80
N VAL A 20 -143.46 1.08 30.60
CA VAL A 20 -144.91 1.08 30.36
C VAL A 20 -145.47 -0.33 30.63
N PRO A 21 -146.65 -0.48 31.28
CA PRO A 21 -147.24 -1.80 31.55
C PRO A 21 -147.52 -2.57 30.26
N ASN A 22 -147.22 -3.88 30.24
CA ASN A 22 -147.39 -4.73 29.05
C ASN A 22 -148.29 -5.96 29.27
N VAL A 23 -148.78 -6.19 30.48
CA VAL A 23 -149.79 -7.21 30.80
C VAL A 23 -151.09 -6.54 31.22
N PHE A 24 -152.19 -6.90 30.54
CA PHE A 24 -153.52 -6.33 30.78
C PHE A 24 -154.60 -7.40 30.89
N GLY A 25 -155.57 -7.19 31.79
CA GLY A 25 -156.70 -8.10 32.02
C GLY A 25 -156.96 -8.35 33.51
N LEU A 26 -157.08 -9.62 33.92
CA LEU A 26 -157.30 -9.98 35.34
C LEU A 26 -156.09 -9.65 36.25
N ALA A 27 -154.92 -9.39 35.66
CA ALA A 27 -153.78 -8.75 36.30
C ALA A 27 -153.27 -7.61 35.39
N ASN A 28 -153.01 -6.43 35.96
CA ASN A 28 -152.49 -5.25 35.26
C ASN A 28 -151.10 -4.92 35.81
N GLY A 29 -150.06 -4.97 34.97
CA GLY A 29 -148.68 -4.72 35.43
C GLY A 29 -147.62 -5.10 34.40
N GLY A 30 -146.42 -5.44 34.90
CA GLY A 30 -145.26 -5.85 34.08
C GLY A 30 -144.24 -4.74 33.78
N SER A 31 -144.42 -3.53 34.31
CA SER A 31 -143.50 -2.39 34.11
C SER A 31 -142.21 -2.53 34.91
N GLU A 32 -141.05 -2.42 34.25
CA GLU A 32 -139.74 -2.36 34.92
C GLU A 32 -139.36 -0.91 35.28
N TRP A 33 -139.60 -0.49 36.52
CA TRP A 33 -139.30 0.87 36.98
C TRP A 33 -137.80 1.22 37.01
N GLY A 34 -136.91 0.22 37.09
CA GLY A 34 -135.47 0.39 36.98
C GLY A 34 -134.96 0.51 35.54
N ALA A 35 -135.78 0.19 34.53
CA ALA A 35 -135.38 0.14 33.12
C ALA A 35 -134.86 1.47 32.56
N PRO A 36 -135.41 2.66 32.92
CA PRO A 36 -134.85 3.94 32.46
C PRO A 36 -133.45 4.23 33.01
N LEU A 37 -133.19 3.92 34.29
CA LEU A 37 -131.86 4.09 34.91
C LEU A 37 -130.85 3.10 34.33
N ILE A 38 -131.25 1.83 34.14
CA ILE A 38 -130.44 0.82 33.47
C ILE A 38 -130.13 1.24 32.03
N GLY A 39 -131.11 1.76 31.29
CA GLY A 39 -130.93 2.30 29.94
C GLY A 39 -129.97 3.48 29.88
N SER A 40 -129.98 4.37 30.89
CA SER A 40 -129.02 5.48 31.01
C SER A 40 -127.59 5.04 31.39
N GLY A 41 -127.46 4.02 32.24
CA GLY A 41 -126.18 3.40 32.59
C GLY A 41 -125.57 2.67 31.38
N GLN A 42 -126.40 1.91 30.65
CA GLN A 42 -126.02 1.29 29.38
C GLN A 42 -125.63 2.33 28.33
N ALA A 43 -126.37 3.44 28.24
CA ALA A 43 -126.04 4.57 27.36
C ALA A 43 -124.68 5.22 27.71
N THR A 44 -124.38 5.39 29.01
CA THR A 44 -123.10 5.92 29.48
C THR A 44 -121.96 4.94 29.20
N GLN A 45 -122.20 3.63 29.36
CA GLN A 45 -121.24 2.58 29.00
C GLN A 45 -120.97 2.55 27.49
N VAL A 46 -121.98 2.76 26.64
CA VAL A 46 -121.81 2.93 25.19
C VAL A 46 -121.03 4.21 24.88
N GLY A 47 -121.27 5.30 25.60
CA GLY A 47 -120.50 6.56 25.50
C GLY A 47 -119.02 6.38 25.87
N ALA A 48 -118.72 5.69 26.97
CA ALA A 48 -117.37 5.32 27.37
C ALA A 48 -116.69 4.44 26.31
N GLY A 49 -117.40 3.45 25.77
CA GLY A 49 -116.90 2.59 24.68
C GLY A 49 -116.61 3.36 23.38
N ILE A 50 -117.37 4.42 23.09
CA ILE A 50 -117.08 5.34 21.96
C ILE A 50 -115.79 6.11 22.22
N GLN A 51 -115.58 6.61 23.44
CA GLN A 51 -114.38 7.36 23.81
C GLN A 51 -113.13 6.46 23.82
N ASP A 52 -113.23 5.22 24.32
CA ASP A 52 -112.17 4.22 24.24
C ASP A 52 -111.86 3.85 22.79
N GLN A 53 -112.87 3.69 21.93
CA GLN A 53 -112.66 3.43 20.51
C GLN A 53 -111.99 4.62 19.81
N SER A 54 -112.36 5.86 20.15
CA SER A 54 -111.72 7.06 19.64
C SER A 54 -110.27 7.18 20.13
N ALA A 55 -110.01 6.86 21.40
CA ALA A 55 -108.67 6.82 21.97
C ALA A 55 -107.82 5.75 21.26
N GLY A 56 -108.37 4.56 20.99
CA GLY A 56 -107.70 3.50 20.24
C GLY A 56 -107.38 3.88 18.79
N ILE A 57 -108.27 4.59 18.09
CA ILE A 57 -107.99 5.13 16.75
C ILE A 57 -106.85 6.17 16.82
N SER A 58 -106.90 7.05 17.81
CA SER A 58 -105.85 8.06 18.03
C SER A 58 -104.50 7.42 18.34
N GLU A 59 -104.47 6.38 19.19
CA GLU A 59 -103.28 5.60 19.53
C GLU A 59 -102.69 4.89 18.30
N VAL A 60 -103.52 4.23 17.50
CA VAL A 60 -103.08 3.58 16.25
C VAL A 60 -102.53 4.61 15.27
N THR A 61 -103.19 5.76 15.14
CA THR A 61 -102.76 6.85 14.25
C THR A 61 -101.42 7.44 14.70
N ALA A 62 -101.26 7.74 15.99
CA ALA A 62 -100.00 8.20 16.57
C ALA A 62 -98.89 7.13 16.46
N GLY A 63 -99.27 5.84 16.55
CA GLY A 63 -98.38 4.71 16.28
C GLY A 63 -97.86 4.69 14.85
N TYR A 64 -98.71 4.96 13.86
CA TYR A 64 -98.29 5.07 12.46
C TYR A 64 -97.42 6.30 12.20
N GLN A 65 -97.73 7.45 12.82
CA GLN A 65 -96.90 8.65 12.72
C GLN A 65 -95.49 8.42 13.26
N ARG A 66 -95.35 7.86 14.47
CA ARG A 66 -94.02 7.51 15.04
C ARG A 66 -93.27 6.50 14.18
N ARG A 67 -93.97 5.54 13.57
CA ARG A 67 -93.35 4.58 12.65
C ARG A 67 -92.83 5.26 11.38
N GLN A 68 -93.56 6.23 10.86
CA GLN A 68 -93.12 7.03 9.73
C GLN A 68 -91.88 7.87 10.07
N GLU A 69 -91.84 8.48 11.26
CA GLU A 69 -90.68 9.21 11.77
C GLU A 69 -89.46 8.29 11.93
N GLU A 70 -89.64 7.10 12.51
CA GLU A 70 -88.59 6.08 12.65
C GLU A 70 -88.03 5.65 11.28
N TRP A 71 -88.90 5.39 10.30
CA TRP A 71 -88.46 5.05 8.94
C TRP A 71 -87.73 6.20 8.25
N ALA A 72 -88.17 7.44 8.46
CA ALA A 72 -87.47 8.61 7.95
C ALA A 72 -86.08 8.73 8.59
N LEU A 73 -85.97 8.53 9.90
CA LEU A 73 -84.68 8.52 10.60
C LEU A 73 -83.76 7.41 10.10
N GLN A 74 -84.26 6.18 9.92
CA GLN A 74 -83.45 5.07 9.41
C GLN A 74 -82.97 5.30 7.98
N ARG A 75 -83.81 5.90 7.13
CA ARG A 75 -83.40 6.33 5.79
C ARG A 75 -82.28 7.36 5.87
N ASP A 76 -82.43 8.39 6.69
CA ASP A 76 -81.44 9.47 6.81
C ASP A 76 -80.12 8.95 7.42
N ILE A 77 -80.16 7.98 8.34
CA ILE A 77 -78.97 7.28 8.85
C ILE A 77 -78.27 6.52 7.71
N ALA A 78 -79.01 5.75 6.93
CA ALA A 78 -78.46 5.00 5.80
C ALA A 78 -77.84 5.93 4.74
N ASP A 79 -78.47 7.07 4.44
CA ASP A 79 -77.93 8.07 3.50
C ASP A 79 -76.61 8.68 4.01
N ASN A 80 -76.52 8.94 5.32
CA ASN A 80 -75.27 9.41 5.94
C ASN A 80 -74.19 8.33 5.96
N GLU A 81 -74.54 7.06 6.21
CA GLU A 81 -73.62 5.93 6.12
C GLU A 81 -73.08 5.75 4.70
N ILE A 82 -73.92 5.88 3.66
CA ILE A 82 -73.49 5.87 2.26
C ILE A 82 -72.45 6.97 2.02
N THR A 83 -72.75 8.21 2.46
CA THR A 83 -71.83 9.35 2.29
C THR A 83 -70.50 9.11 3.02
N GLN A 84 -70.52 8.53 4.22
CA GLN A 84 -69.31 8.18 4.95
C GLN A 84 -68.50 7.10 4.23
N LEU A 85 -69.16 6.06 3.71
CA LEU A 85 -68.53 4.98 2.97
C LEU A 85 -67.92 5.48 1.67
N ASP A 86 -68.57 6.39 0.95
CA ASP A 86 -68.03 7.02 -0.25
C ASP A 86 -66.72 7.78 0.05
N ALA A 87 -66.68 8.53 1.15
CA ALA A 87 -65.46 9.20 1.59
C ALA A 87 -64.34 8.21 1.97
N GLN A 88 -64.69 7.07 2.59
CA GLN A 88 -63.72 6.01 2.88
C GLN A 88 -63.20 5.34 1.61
N ILE A 89 -64.07 5.08 0.62
CA ILE A 89 -63.68 4.54 -0.69
C ILE A 89 -62.69 5.49 -1.37
N GLN A 90 -62.95 6.80 -1.35
CA GLN A 90 -62.05 7.80 -1.93
C GLN A 90 -60.68 7.80 -1.23
N SER A 91 -60.66 7.76 0.11
CA SER A 91 -59.41 7.65 0.89
C SER A 91 -58.62 6.38 0.54
N LEU A 92 -59.30 5.24 0.38
CA LEU A 92 -58.67 3.98 -0.02
C LEU A 92 -58.12 4.04 -1.46
N GLN A 93 -58.81 4.71 -2.39
CA GLN A 93 -58.31 4.94 -3.74
C GLN A 93 -57.01 5.76 -3.76
N GLU A 94 -56.91 6.78 -2.90
CA GLU A 94 -55.67 7.55 -2.72
C GLU A 94 -54.55 6.70 -2.12
N GLN A 95 -54.86 5.81 -1.15
CA GLN A 95 -53.88 4.87 -0.60
C GLN A 95 -53.37 3.87 -1.65
N ILE A 96 -54.26 3.36 -2.53
CA ILE A 96 -53.86 2.51 -3.66
C ILE A 96 -52.92 3.28 -4.60
N THR A 97 -53.25 4.53 -4.92
CA THR A 97 -52.41 5.39 -5.76
C THR A 97 -51.05 5.66 -5.12
N MET A 98 -51.01 5.88 -3.80
CA MET A 98 -49.77 6.04 -3.03
C MET A 98 -48.92 4.76 -3.06
N ALA A 99 -49.54 3.60 -2.85
CA ALA A 99 -48.85 2.31 -2.90
C ALA A 99 -48.27 2.02 -4.30
N GLN A 100 -49.00 2.35 -5.36
CA GLN A 100 -48.51 2.25 -6.74
C GLN A 100 -47.28 3.16 -6.97
N LYS A 101 -47.32 4.41 -6.49
CA LYS A 101 -46.15 5.31 -6.55
C LYS A 101 -44.96 4.76 -5.75
N GLN A 102 -45.20 4.13 -4.60
CA GLN A 102 -44.15 3.52 -3.79
C GLN A 102 -43.48 2.34 -4.53
N ILE A 103 -44.25 1.54 -5.28
CA ILE A 103 -43.72 0.48 -6.14
C ILE A 103 -42.80 1.10 -7.21
N THR A 104 -43.28 2.10 -7.95
CA THR A 104 -42.48 2.77 -8.99
C THR A 104 -41.21 3.42 -8.42
N LEU A 105 -41.30 4.01 -7.23
CA LEU A 105 -40.13 4.55 -6.53
C LEU A 105 -39.10 3.44 -6.24
N SER A 106 -39.54 2.32 -5.66
CA SER A 106 -38.65 1.20 -5.36
C SER A 106 -38.04 0.57 -6.62
N GLU A 107 -38.80 0.45 -7.71
CA GLU A 107 -38.29 -0.01 -9.02
C GLU A 107 -37.23 0.95 -9.58
N THR A 108 -37.45 2.26 -9.44
CA THR A 108 -36.49 3.29 -9.87
C THR A 108 -35.22 3.28 -9.00
N GLU A 109 -35.36 3.11 -7.69
CA GLU A 109 -34.22 2.97 -6.77
C GLU A 109 -33.40 1.72 -7.10
N GLN A 110 -34.06 0.60 -7.39
CA GLN A 110 -33.40 -0.62 -7.85
C GLN A 110 -32.66 -0.41 -9.17
N ALA A 111 -33.30 0.24 -10.15
CA ALA A 111 -32.68 0.53 -11.44
C ALA A 111 -31.46 1.44 -11.29
N ASN A 112 -31.53 2.46 -10.41
CA ASN A 112 -30.40 3.33 -10.10
C ASN A 112 -29.26 2.57 -9.42
N ALA A 113 -29.56 1.71 -8.44
CA ALA A 113 -28.57 0.88 -7.78
C ALA A 113 -27.86 -0.07 -8.77
N GLN A 114 -28.61 -0.65 -9.71
CA GLN A 114 -28.04 -1.47 -10.78
C GLN A 114 -27.14 -0.66 -11.71
N ALA A 115 -27.55 0.55 -12.12
CA ALA A 115 -26.72 1.42 -12.94
C ALA A 115 -25.40 1.81 -12.25
N ILE A 116 -25.42 2.04 -10.93
CA ILE A 116 -24.20 2.27 -10.14
C ILE A 116 -23.33 1.02 -10.10
N TYR A 117 -23.90 -0.17 -9.92
CA TYR A 117 -23.16 -1.43 -9.95
C TYR A 117 -22.50 -1.67 -11.32
N ASP A 118 -23.24 -1.46 -12.40
CA ASP A 118 -22.74 -1.59 -13.76
C ASP A 118 -21.60 -0.60 -14.01
N LEU A 119 -21.72 0.64 -13.55
CA LEU A 119 -20.63 1.63 -13.61
C LEU A 119 -19.39 1.14 -12.84
N GLN A 120 -19.55 0.64 -11.61
CA GLN A 120 -18.42 0.21 -10.77
C GLN A 120 -17.69 -1.01 -11.33
N THR A 121 -18.41 -1.91 -12.01
CA THR A 121 -17.86 -3.13 -12.59
C THR A 121 -17.28 -2.94 -13.99
N THR A 122 -17.84 -2.02 -14.78
CA THR A 122 -17.41 -1.78 -16.18
C THR A 122 -16.42 -0.63 -16.33
N ARG A 123 -16.34 0.30 -15.37
CA ARG A 123 -15.39 1.41 -15.46
C ARG A 123 -13.96 0.91 -15.57
N PHE A 124 -13.16 1.62 -16.35
CA PHE A 124 -11.74 1.32 -16.54
C PHE A 124 -10.94 1.33 -15.23
N THR A 125 -11.17 2.33 -14.36
CA THR A 125 -10.50 2.46 -13.05
C THR A 125 -11.15 1.58 -11.98
N GLY A 126 -11.47 0.34 -12.36
CA GLY A 126 -12.01 -0.69 -11.47
C GLY A 126 -10.93 -1.46 -10.72
N GLN A 127 -11.35 -2.43 -9.93
CA GLN A 127 -10.46 -3.28 -9.13
C GLN A 127 -9.44 -4.04 -9.99
N ALA A 128 -9.85 -4.53 -11.16
CA ALA A 128 -8.97 -5.29 -12.05
C ALA A 128 -7.74 -4.49 -12.49
N LEU A 129 -7.91 -3.19 -12.81
CA LEU A 129 -6.80 -2.29 -13.14
C LEU A 129 -5.84 -2.15 -11.96
N TYR A 130 -6.34 -1.87 -10.75
CA TYR A 130 -5.50 -1.70 -9.57
C TYR A 130 -4.76 -2.99 -9.18
N ASN A 131 -5.41 -4.16 -9.28
CA ASN A 131 -4.75 -5.44 -9.06
C ASN A 131 -3.62 -5.68 -10.08
N TRP A 132 -3.87 -5.40 -11.36
CA TRP A 132 -2.86 -5.51 -12.41
C TRP A 132 -1.70 -4.52 -12.17
N MET A 133 -2.01 -3.27 -11.84
CA MET A 133 -1.00 -2.24 -11.54
C MET A 133 -0.17 -2.63 -10.32
N ALA A 134 -0.80 -3.08 -9.22
CA ALA A 134 -0.08 -3.54 -8.04
C ALA A 134 0.86 -4.69 -8.37
N GLY A 135 0.39 -5.72 -9.10
CA GLY A 135 1.25 -6.82 -9.53
C GLY A 135 2.41 -6.36 -10.42
N ARG A 136 2.15 -5.46 -11.38
CA ARG A 136 3.18 -4.95 -12.29
C ARG A 136 4.20 -4.06 -11.57
N LEU A 137 3.75 -3.15 -10.70
CA LEU A 137 4.62 -2.26 -9.93
C LEU A 137 5.43 -3.04 -8.90
N SER A 138 4.84 -4.01 -8.17
CA SER A 138 5.59 -4.81 -7.20
C SER A 138 6.73 -5.59 -7.86
N ALA A 139 6.47 -6.20 -9.02
CA ALA A 139 7.50 -6.91 -9.78
C ALA A 139 8.62 -5.96 -10.25
N LEU A 140 8.27 -4.78 -10.77
CA LEU A 140 9.24 -3.78 -11.17
C LEU A 140 10.04 -3.25 -9.97
N TYR A 141 9.38 -3.01 -8.85
CA TYR A 141 9.98 -2.48 -7.63
C TYR A 141 11.05 -3.42 -7.08
N TYR A 142 10.77 -4.72 -7.03
CA TYR A 142 11.75 -5.71 -6.61
C TYR A 142 12.96 -5.78 -7.55
N GLN A 143 12.74 -5.77 -8.87
CA GLN A 143 13.84 -5.74 -9.85
C GLN A 143 14.72 -4.49 -9.70
N MET A 144 14.10 -3.34 -9.45
CA MET A 144 14.83 -2.09 -9.22
C MET A 144 15.64 -2.18 -7.91
N TYR A 145 15.07 -2.72 -6.84
CA TYR A 145 15.79 -2.95 -5.59
C TYR A 145 17.01 -3.88 -5.79
N ASP A 146 16.83 -5.00 -6.46
CA ASP A 146 17.89 -5.98 -6.75
C ASP A 146 19.00 -5.39 -7.61
N SER A 147 18.67 -4.47 -8.54
CA SER A 147 19.67 -3.73 -9.33
C SER A 147 20.39 -2.62 -8.54
N THR A 148 19.72 -2.01 -7.56
CA THR A 148 20.25 -0.86 -6.81
C THR A 148 21.15 -1.31 -5.66
N LEU A 149 20.81 -2.41 -4.99
CA LEU A 149 21.58 -2.91 -3.85
C LEU A 149 23.06 -3.16 -4.19
N PRO A 150 23.44 -3.82 -5.30
CA PRO A 150 24.83 -3.98 -5.70
C PRO A 150 25.57 -2.65 -5.89
N ILE A 151 24.91 -1.61 -6.40
CA ILE A 151 25.50 -0.28 -6.59
C ILE A 151 25.83 0.34 -5.22
N CYS A 152 24.92 0.23 -4.25
CA CYS A 152 25.18 0.67 -2.89
C CYS A 152 26.33 -0.12 -2.23
N LEU A 153 26.40 -1.44 -2.48
CA LEU A 153 27.51 -2.27 -2.01
C LEU A 153 28.84 -1.92 -2.69
N GLN A 154 28.84 -1.53 -3.97
CA GLN A 154 30.03 -1.00 -4.65
C GLN A 154 30.50 0.31 -4.03
N ALA A 155 29.59 1.21 -3.67
CA ALA A 155 29.94 2.45 -2.96
C ALA A 155 30.58 2.14 -1.59
N LYS A 156 30.04 1.17 -0.85
CA LYS A 156 30.68 0.68 0.39
C LYS A 156 32.08 0.11 0.11
N ALA A 157 32.23 -0.72 -0.93
CA ALA A 157 33.52 -1.33 -1.29
C ALA A 157 34.57 -0.26 -1.67
N ALA A 158 34.17 0.79 -2.39
CA ALA A 158 35.04 1.92 -2.69
C ALA A 158 35.50 2.63 -1.40
N LEU A 159 34.58 2.87 -0.45
CA LEU A 159 34.93 3.46 0.84
C LEU A 159 35.89 2.57 1.66
N VAL A 160 35.66 1.25 1.65
CA VAL A 160 36.55 0.25 2.27
C VAL A 160 37.95 0.33 1.67
N GLN A 161 38.06 0.52 0.37
CA GLN A 161 39.34 0.64 -0.30
C GLN A 161 40.06 1.96 0.05
N GLU A 162 39.32 3.06 0.22
CA GLU A 162 39.91 4.36 0.59
C GLU A 162 40.33 4.47 2.06
N LEU A 163 39.48 4.01 3.00
CA LEU A 163 39.67 4.20 4.45
C LEU A 163 40.13 2.92 5.16
N GLY A 164 39.83 1.75 4.61
CA GLY A 164 40.07 0.43 5.20
C GLY A 164 38.84 -0.19 5.87
N GLU A 165 38.88 -1.52 6.07
CA GLU A 165 37.75 -2.33 6.55
C GLU A 165 37.19 -1.89 7.92
N LYS A 166 38.07 -1.60 8.88
CA LYS A 166 37.70 -1.27 10.28
C LYS A 166 36.68 -0.13 10.42
N GLU A 167 36.69 0.81 9.48
CA GLU A 167 35.80 1.97 9.51
C GLU A 167 34.44 1.73 8.85
N SER A 168 34.31 0.62 8.13
CA SER A 168 33.16 0.30 7.28
C SER A 168 32.36 -0.93 7.74
N ASP A 169 32.92 -1.73 8.66
CA ASP A 169 32.32 -3.00 9.10
C ASP A 169 30.97 -2.83 9.81
N SER A 170 30.79 -1.72 10.53
CA SER A 170 29.53 -1.42 11.23
C SER A 170 28.48 -0.73 10.35
N LEU A 171 28.84 -0.38 9.10
CA LEU A 171 28.02 0.41 8.20
C LEU A 171 27.32 -0.48 7.17
N PHE A 172 26.10 -0.11 6.78
CA PHE A 172 25.30 -0.83 5.80
C PHE A 172 24.80 -2.20 6.31
N GLN A 173 23.90 -2.15 7.29
CA GLN A 173 23.26 -3.36 7.83
C GLN A 173 22.10 -3.81 6.91
N VAL A 174 22.34 -4.88 6.16
CA VAL A 174 21.34 -5.59 5.34
C VAL A 174 20.59 -6.59 6.26
N PRO A 175 19.27 -6.82 6.09
CA PRO A 175 18.42 -6.39 4.98
C PRO A 175 17.55 -5.17 5.26
N VAL A 176 17.52 -4.27 4.28
CA VAL A 176 16.62 -3.10 4.21
C VAL A 176 15.23 -3.48 3.68
N TRP A 177 15.13 -4.59 2.92
CA TRP A 177 13.88 -5.08 2.36
C TRP A 177 13.04 -5.88 3.37
N ASN A 178 11.76 -5.55 3.49
CA ASN A 178 10.81 -6.27 4.34
C ASN A 178 9.67 -6.90 3.53
N ASP A 179 9.68 -8.23 3.43
CA ASP A 179 8.68 -8.99 2.66
C ASP A 179 7.24 -8.79 3.16
N LEU A 180 7.04 -8.63 4.47
CA LEU A 180 5.72 -8.45 5.07
C LEU A 180 5.01 -7.19 4.53
N TRP A 181 5.78 -6.16 4.21
CA TRP A 181 5.29 -4.87 3.74
C TRP A 181 5.66 -4.60 2.28
N GLN A 182 5.89 -5.65 1.48
CA GLN A 182 6.22 -5.54 0.05
C GLN A 182 7.47 -4.70 -0.24
N GLY A 183 8.41 -4.65 0.72
CA GLY A 183 9.65 -3.89 0.61
C GLY A 183 9.48 -2.37 0.68
N LEU A 184 8.29 -1.86 1.01
CA LEU A 184 8.05 -0.41 1.09
C LEU A 184 9.08 0.26 2.01
N LEU A 185 9.51 1.46 1.61
CA LEU A 185 10.57 2.25 2.23
C LEU A 185 12.00 1.70 2.08
N ALA A 186 12.22 0.70 1.22
CA ALA A 186 13.58 0.20 1.00
C ALA A 186 14.52 1.28 0.41
N GLY A 187 14.00 2.21 -0.39
CA GLY A 187 14.79 3.30 -0.97
C GLY A 187 15.28 4.29 0.09
N GLU A 188 14.40 4.67 1.01
CA GLU A 188 14.71 5.54 2.14
C GLU A 188 15.72 4.89 3.09
N GLY A 189 15.58 3.57 3.33
CA GLY A 189 16.55 2.80 4.10
C GLY A 189 17.93 2.79 3.45
N LEU A 190 18.03 2.48 2.15
CA LEU A 190 19.28 2.50 1.40
C LEU A 190 19.91 3.91 1.37
N SER A 191 19.09 4.95 1.19
CA SER A 191 19.55 6.34 1.19
C SER A 191 20.13 6.77 2.54
N SER A 192 19.50 6.36 3.65
CA SER A 192 20.02 6.58 4.99
C SER A 192 21.38 5.91 5.21
N GLU A 193 21.56 4.67 4.74
CA GLU A 193 22.84 3.99 4.83
C GLU A 193 23.94 4.67 3.98
N LEU A 194 23.59 5.17 2.78
CA LEU A 194 24.52 5.95 1.95
C LEU A 194 24.93 7.26 2.61
N GLN A 195 24.00 7.96 3.28
CA GLN A 195 24.32 9.19 4.02
C GLN A 195 25.29 8.93 5.19
N LYS A 196 25.17 7.77 5.86
CA LYS A 196 26.14 7.38 6.90
C LYS A 196 27.53 7.13 6.31
N LEU A 197 27.60 6.49 5.14
CA LEU A 197 28.87 6.30 4.41
C LEU A 197 29.52 7.64 4.05
N ASP A 198 28.73 8.57 3.49
CA ASP A 198 29.21 9.91 3.14
C ASP A 198 29.68 10.72 4.35
N ALA A 199 28.93 10.69 5.45
CA ALA A 199 29.33 11.37 6.68
C ALA A 199 30.69 10.89 7.22
N ILE A 200 30.98 9.59 7.09
CA ILE A 200 32.27 9.02 7.51
C ILE A 200 33.38 9.39 6.54
N TRP A 201 33.09 9.38 5.24
CA TRP A 201 34.01 9.87 4.22
C TRP A 201 34.37 11.34 4.45
N LEU A 202 33.40 12.21 4.73
CA LEU A 202 33.65 13.62 5.04
C LEU A 202 34.43 13.82 6.35
N ALA A 203 34.17 13.00 7.37
CA ALA A 203 34.84 13.10 8.66
C ALA A 203 36.30 12.60 8.62
N ARG A 204 36.60 11.59 7.79
CA ARG A 204 37.90 10.89 7.80
C ARG A 204 38.68 10.96 6.49
N GLY A 205 38.03 11.34 5.39
CA GLY A 205 38.62 11.53 4.06
C GLY A 205 39.43 12.81 3.91
N GLY A 206 39.93 13.36 5.02
CA GLY A 206 40.78 14.54 5.01
C GLY A 206 42.02 14.34 4.12
N ILE A 207 42.57 15.46 3.65
CA ILE A 207 43.80 15.48 2.85
C ILE A 207 44.93 14.88 3.70
N GLY A 208 45.44 13.72 3.28
CA GLY A 208 46.58 13.08 3.93
C GLY A 208 47.90 13.71 3.49
N LEU A 209 49.00 13.33 4.14
CA LEU A 209 50.33 13.76 3.72
C LEU A 209 50.78 12.92 2.54
N GLU A 210 50.99 13.55 1.39
CA GLU A 210 51.49 12.90 0.18
C GLU A 210 53.02 12.81 0.24
N ALA A 211 53.55 11.60 0.03
CA ALA A 211 54.98 11.33 0.04
C ALA A 211 55.38 10.43 -1.13
N ILE A 212 56.63 10.60 -1.57
CA ILE A 212 57.25 9.79 -2.62
C ILE A 212 58.46 9.08 -2.03
N ARG A 213 58.54 7.77 -2.23
CA ARG A 213 59.71 6.95 -1.94
C ARG A 213 60.21 6.33 -3.23
N THR A 214 61.36 6.78 -3.70
CA THR A 214 62.09 6.12 -4.78
C THR A 214 62.99 5.03 -4.18
N VAL A 215 62.89 3.82 -4.72
CA VAL A 215 63.59 2.63 -4.26
C VAL A 215 64.37 2.04 -5.42
N SER A 216 65.67 1.85 -5.23
CA SER A 216 66.54 1.14 -6.16
C SER A 216 66.69 -0.30 -5.68
N LEU A 217 66.39 -1.28 -6.54
CA LEU A 217 66.52 -2.69 -6.19
C LEU A 217 67.99 -3.08 -5.99
N ASP A 218 68.92 -2.47 -6.73
CA ASP A 218 70.36 -2.64 -6.54
C ASP A 218 70.80 -2.26 -5.12
N THR A 219 70.36 -1.09 -4.64
CA THR A 219 70.71 -0.63 -3.28
C THR A 219 70.13 -1.50 -2.17
N LEU A 220 68.94 -2.09 -2.38
CA LEU A 220 68.32 -2.99 -1.42
C LEU A 220 68.96 -4.38 -1.42
N PHE A 221 69.30 -4.89 -2.60
CA PHE A 221 69.89 -6.23 -2.74
C PHE A 221 71.25 -6.32 -2.02
N GLY A 222 72.08 -5.28 -2.15
CA GLY A 222 73.29 -5.04 -1.35
C GLY A 222 74.45 -6.04 -1.52
N THR A 223 74.22 -7.17 -2.18
CA THR A 223 75.20 -8.26 -2.39
C THR A 223 75.65 -8.30 -3.85
N GLY A 224 76.76 -7.64 -4.17
CA GLY A 224 77.22 -7.46 -5.55
C GLY A 224 76.34 -6.46 -6.32
N THR A 225 76.54 -6.33 -7.63
CA THR A 225 75.67 -5.47 -8.46
C THR A 225 74.43 -6.24 -8.92
N LEU A 226 73.29 -5.55 -9.04
CA LEU A 226 72.04 -6.13 -9.53
C LEU A 226 72.22 -6.70 -10.93
N SER A 227 72.92 -5.97 -11.80
CA SER A 227 73.21 -6.41 -13.18
C SER A 227 73.95 -7.76 -13.25
N GLU A 228 74.93 -8.02 -12.38
CA GLU A 228 75.62 -9.31 -12.32
C GLU A 228 74.68 -10.43 -11.87
N ASN A 229 73.84 -10.15 -10.88
CA ASN A 229 72.88 -11.13 -10.36
C ASN A 229 71.74 -11.42 -11.36
N ILE A 230 71.27 -10.41 -12.10
CA ILE A 230 70.34 -10.59 -13.22
C ILE A 230 70.97 -11.51 -14.27
N ASN A 231 72.23 -11.26 -14.67
CA ASN A 231 72.91 -12.09 -15.66
C ASN A 231 73.13 -13.53 -15.18
N LYS A 232 73.38 -13.77 -13.89
CA LYS A 232 73.42 -15.12 -13.31
C LYS A 232 72.07 -15.82 -13.45
N VAL A 233 70.98 -15.14 -13.10
CA VAL A 233 69.61 -15.65 -13.22
C VAL A 233 69.25 -15.96 -14.69
N LEU A 234 69.60 -15.08 -15.62
CA LEU A 234 69.43 -15.29 -17.05
C LEU A 234 70.23 -16.49 -17.60
N ASN A 235 71.39 -16.77 -17.01
CA ASN A 235 72.21 -17.94 -17.36
C ASN A 235 71.70 -19.26 -16.77
N GLY A 236 70.72 -19.21 -15.86
CA GLY A 236 70.11 -20.36 -15.20
C GLY A 236 70.68 -20.67 -13.81
N GLU A 237 71.42 -19.73 -13.20
CA GLU A 237 71.90 -19.86 -11.83
C GLU A 237 70.85 -19.35 -10.83
N THR A 238 70.76 -20.00 -9.66
CA THR A 238 69.89 -19.53 -8.57
C THR A 238 70.59 -18.43 -7.77
N VAL A 239 69.93 -17.28 -7.62
CA VAL A 239 70.39 -16.19 -6.74
C VAL A 239 69.53 -16.17 -5.48
N SER A 240 70.17 -16.24 -4.31
CA SER A 240 69.46 -16.15 -3.03
C SER A 240 68.87 -14.74 -2.84
N PRO A 241 67.61 -14.63 -2.37
CA PRO A 241 67.00 -13.33 -2.11
C PRO A 241 67.74 -12.58 -1.00
N SER A 242 67.89 -11.27 -1.14
CA SER A 242 68.61 -10.41 -0.20
C SER A 242 67.90 -9.06 -0.09
N GLY A 243 67.82 -8.50 1.12
CA GLY A 243 67.21 -7.18 1.36
C GLY A 243 65.75 -7.04 0.95
N GLY A 244 64.99 -8.15 0.95
CA GLY A 244 63.60 -8.18 0.47
C GLY A 244 63.45 -8.24 -1.04
N VAL A 245 64.55 -8.36 -1.78
CA VAL A 245 64.56 -8.46 -3.25
C VAL A 245 64.85 -9.90 -3.66
N GLY A 246 63.99 -10.47 -4.49
CA GLY A 246 64.16 -11.79 -5.10
C GLY A 246 64.24 -11.68 -6.62
N LEU A 247 65.12 -12.47 -7.23
CA LEU A 247 65.28 -12.55 -8.69
C LEU A 247 65.12 -14.00 -9.14
N ALA A 248 64.31 -14.23 -10.15
CA ALA A 248 64.10 -15.56 -10.72
C ALA A 248 63.83 -15.50 -12.23
N LEU A 249 64.11 -16.59 -12.92
CA LEU A 249 63.70 -16.82 -14.31
C LEU A 249 62.86 -18.08 -14.35
N THR A 250 61.57 -17.94 -14.63
CA THR A 250 60.61 -19.05 -14.67
C THR A 250 59.87 -19.01 -16.00
N ASN A 251 59.91 -20.09 -16.79
CA ASN A 251 59.20 -20.19 -18.07
C ASN A 251 59.47 -18.99 -19.01
N ASP A 252 60.74 -18.60 -19.16
CA ASP A 252 61.18 -17.45 -19.96
C ASP A 252 60.64 -16.08 -19.49
N ILE A 253 60.13 -15.99 -18.26
CA ILE A 253 59.71 -14.74 -17.62
C ILE A 253 60.70 -14.40 -16.52
N PHE A 254 61.35 -13.25 -16.64
CA PHE A 254 62.21 -12.71 -15.61
C PHE A 254 61.34 -12.04 -14.54
N GLN A 255 61.50 -12.47 -13.30
CA GLN A 255 60.72 -12.01 -12.15
C GLN A 255 61.63 -11.31 -11.15
N ALA A 256 61.29 -10.07 -10.81
CA ALA A 256 61.91 -9.32 -9.72
C ALA A 256 60.85 -9.01 -8.66
N THR A 257 61.04 -9.55 -7.46
CA THR A 257 60.13 -9.32 -6.33
C THR A 257 60.73 -8.30 -5.36
N LEU A 258 59.88 -7.46 -4.77
CA LEU A 258 60.20 -6.48 -3.74
C LEU A 258 59.22 -6.62 -2.59
N ASP A 259 59.72 -6.99 -1.41
CA ASP A 259 58.96 -6.97 -0.16
C ASP A 259 58.90 -5.54 0.40
N LEU A 260 57.69 -4.97 0.43
CA LEU A 260 57.45 -3.60 0.88
C LEU A 260 57.77 -3.39 2.37
N SER A 261 57.75 -4.46 3.17
CA SER A 261 58.06 -4.37 4.60
C SER A 261 59.51 -3.97 4.87
N GLN A 262 60.42 -4.27 3.94
CA GLN A 262 61.84 -3.93 4.03
C GLN A 262 62.13 -2.45 3.74
N LEU A 263 61.15 -1.71 3.20
CA LEU A 263 61.32 -0.29 2.88
C LEU A 263 61.37 0.62 4.12
N GLY A 264 60.92 0.12 5.28
CA GLY A 264 60.96 0.88 6.53
C GLY A 264 60.12 2.16 6.51
N LEU A 265 59.04 2.19 5.71
CA LEU A 265 58.19 3.38 5.57
C LEU A 265 57.55 3.81 6.89
N ASP A 266 57.37 2.88 7.83
CA ASP A 266 56.85 3.15 9.16
C ASP A 266 57.72 4.09 10.00
N ASN A 267 59.04 4.01 9.80
CA ASN A 267 60.00 4.89 10.46
C ASN A 267 60.24 6.20 9.67
N SER A 268 59.64 6.34 8.49
CA SER A 268 59.80 7.56 7.68
C SER A 268 59.04 8.73 8.32
N TYR A 269 59.65 9.91 8.25
CA TYR A 269 59.10 11.17 8.78
C TYR A 269 58.86 11.20 10.30
N ASN A 270 59.39 10.25 11.07
CA ASN A 270 59.23 10.15 12.53
C ASN A 270 57.76 10.14 13.01
N LEU A 271 56.82 9.67 12.17
CA LEU A 271 55.39 9.62 12.49
C LEU A 271 54.97 8.32 13.20
N GLY A 272 55.89 7.37 13.37
CA GLY A 272 55.65 6.08 14.02
C GLY A 272 54.58 5.23 13.34
N ASN A 273 54.12 4.20 14.06
CA ASN A 273 53.14 3.21 13.56
C ASN A 273 51.68 3.64 13.76
N GLU A 274 51.44 4.85 14.29
CA GLU A 274 50.09 5.33 14.61
C GLU A 274 49.32 5.79 13.36
N LYS A 275 50.04 6.08 12.26
CA LYS A 275 49.47 6.51 10.98
C LYS A 275 49.48 5.37 9.97
N LYS A 276 48.41 5.26 9.19
CA LYS A 276 48.32 4.32 8.07
C LYS A 276 48.96 4.92 6.82
N ARG A 277 49.60 4.08 6.02
CA ARG A 277 50.27 4.46 4.77
C ARG A 277 49.61 3.71 3.64
N ARG A 278 48.97 4.44 2.73
CA ARG A 278 48.23 3.86 1.61
C ARG A 278 48.88 4.23 0.30
N ILE A 279 49.03 3.27 -0.59
CA ILE A 279 49.59 3.49 -1.93
C ILE A 279 48.63 4.38 -2.72
N LYS A 280 49.17 5.41 -3.38
CA LYS A 280 48.44 6.23 -4.36
C LYS A 280 48.82 5.87 -5.79
N ARG A 281 50.10 5.57 -6.03
CA ARG A 281 50.61 5.15 -7.34
C ARG A 281 51.92 4.40 -7.16
N ILE A 282 52.12 3.37 -7.97
CA ILE A 282 53.43 2.77 -8.18
C ILE A 282 53.82 3.00 -9.63
N ALA A 283 55.05 3.44 -9.85
CA ALA A 283 55.62 3.53 -11.18
C ALA A 283 57.03 2.92 -11.19
N VAL A 284 57.41 2.31 -12.30
CA VAL A 284 58.72 1.66 -12.46
C VAL A 284 59.54 2.40 -13.50
N THR A 285 60.83 2.53 -13.23
CA THR A 285 61.83 2.99 -14.19
C THR A 285 62.90 1.93 -14.32
N LEU A 286 63.11 1.48 -15.56
CA LEU A 286 64.06 0.47 -15.96
C LEU A 286 65.18 1.16 -16.74
N PRO A 287 66.29 1.54 -16.07
CA PRO A 287 67.47 2.03 -16.75
C PRO A 287 68.11 0.90 -17.58
N THR A 288 67.70 0.82 -18.84
CA THR A 288 68.24 -0.09 -19.86
C THR A 288 68.32 0.64 -21.21
N LEU A 289 69.10 0.09 -22.14
CA LEU A 289 69.23 0.61 -23.49
C LEU A 289 68.11 0.05 -24.37
N LEU A 290 67.01 0.81 -24.49
CA LEU A 290 65.96 0.52 -25.46
C LEU A 290 66.36 0.98 -26.86
N GLY A 291 66.15 0.13 -27.86
CA GLY A 291 66.29 0.49 -29.26
C GLY A 291 65.23 1.52 -29.71
N PRO A 292 65.46 2.26 -30.81
CA PRO A 292 64.44 3.14 -31.38
C PRO A 292 63.18 2.35 -31.73
N TYR A 293 62.02 2.79 -31.24
CA TYR A 293 60.72 2.11 -31.43
C TYR A 293 60.66 0.68 -30.88
N GLN A 294 61.46 0.37 -29.86
CA GLN A 294 61.37 -0.87 -29.11
C GLN A 294 60.57 -0.65 -27.83
N ASP A 295 59.51 -1.42 -27.67
CA ASP A 295 58.66 -1.39 -26.48
C ASP A 295 59.06 -2.46 -25.47
N LEU A 296 58.68 -2.23 -24.21
CA LEU A 296 58.80 -3.20 -23.12
C LEU A 296 57.52 -4.04 -23.01
N GLU A 297 57.65 -5.30 -22.64
CA GLU A 297 56.53 -6.19 -22.35
C GLU A 297 56.73 -6.68 -20.92
N ALA A 298 56.19 -5.92 -19.97
CA ALA A 298 56.30 -6.26 -18.57
C ALA A 298 54.97 -6.07 -17.85
N THR A 299 54.78 -6.77 -16.73
CA THR A 299 53.67 -6.56 -15.81
C THR A 299 54.18 -6.33 -14.41
N LEU A 300 53.50 -5.46 -13.70
CA LEU A 300 53.64 -5.24 -12.28
C LEU A 300 52.45 -5.90 -11.58
N VAL A 301 52.71 -6.70 -10.57
CA VAL A 301 51.70 -7.51 -9.87
C VAL A 301 51.79 -7.25 -8.37
N MET A 302 50.65 -7.09 -7.72
CA MET A 302 50.54 -7.06 -6.27
C MET A 302 49.23 -7.72 -5.83
N GLY A 303 49.34 -8.91 -5.24
CA GLY A 303 48.16 -9.73 -4.92
C GLY A 303 47.38 -10.12 -6.18
N ALA A 304 46.14 -9.65 -6.29
CA ALA A 304 45.26 -9.95 -7.43
C ALA A 304 45.25 -8.84 -8.51
N GLU A 305 45.91 -7.70 -8.27
CA GLU A 305 45.96 -6.59 -9.22
C GLU A 305 47.21 -6.66 -10.10
N ILE A 306 47.05 -6.23 -11.36
CA ILE A 306 48.09 -6.27 -12.39
C ILE A 306 48.07 -4.95 -13.18
N ALA A 307 49.25 -4.39 -13.47
CA ALA A 307 49.45 -3.27 -14.36
C ALA A 307 50.46 -3.64 -15.46
N ALA A 308 50.18 -3.31 -16.72
CA ALA A 308 51.11 -3.57 -17.82
C ALA A 308 52.06 -2.39 -18.02
N LEU A 309 53.35 -2.63 -18.24
CA LEU A 309 54.37 -1.61 -18.45
C LEU A 309 54.90 -1.74 -19.88
N SER A 310 55.02 -0.62 -20.58
CA SER A 310 55.39 -0.58 -21.99
C SER A 310 56.51 0.40 -22.32
N HIS A 311 56.67 1.47 -21.55
CA HIS A 311 57.68 2.51 -21.84
C HIS A 311 58.88 2.46 -20.88
N GLY A 312 58.77 1.78 -19.75
CA GLY A 312 59.90 1.51 -18.85
C GLY A 312 60.51 2.75 -18.17
N VAL A 313 59.94 3.95 -18.34
CA VAL A 313 60.40 5.19 -17.69
C VAL A 313 59.24 5.84 -16.97
N ASN A 314 59.29 5.84 -15.63
CA ASN A 314 58.21 6.30 -14.76
C ASN A 314 56.82 5.73 -15.16
N ASP A 315 56.79 4.44 -15.47
CA ASP A 315 55.64 3.72 -16.01
C ASP A 315 54.77 3.12 -14.89
N GLY A 316 53.51 3.52 -14.83
CA GLY A 316 52.52 2.98 -13.88
C GLY A 316 51.42 2.16 -14.53
N GLY A 317 51.55 1.84 -15.83
CA GLY A 317 50.60 1.04 -16.60
C GLY A 317 49.30 1.72 -16.99
N ARG A 318 49.35 3.05 -17.17
CA ARG A 318 48.29 3.85 -17.78
C ARG A 318 48.90 4.68 -18.90
N PHE A 319 48.17 4.83 -20.01
CA PHE A 319 48.61 5.70 -21.12
C PHE A 319 48.80 7.16 -20.67
N VAL A 320 47.91 7.65 -19.80
CA VAL A 320 47.99 8.97 -19.17
C VAL A 320 47.70 8.78 -17.69
N THR A 321 48.57 9.32 -16.83
CA THR A 321 48.33 9.35 -15.39
C THR A 321 47.58 10.63 -15.05
N ASP A 322 46.30 10.51 -14.71
CA ASP A 322 45.47 11.61 -14.20
C ASP A 322 45.09 11.31 -12.75
N PHE A 323 45.47 12.21 -11.84
CA PHE A 323 45.14 12.08 -10.41
C PHE A 323 43.70 12.51 -10.08
N ASN A 324 43.02 13.18 -11.02
CA ASN A 324 41.62 13.59 -10.89
C ASN A 324 40.65 12.59 -11.55
N ASP A 325 41.14 11.46 -12.06
CA ASP A 325 40.28 10.39 -12.58
C ASP A 325 39.39 9.87 -11.43
N SER A 326 38.10 9.64 -11.74
CA SER A 326 37.14 9.07 -10.79
C SER A 326 37.40 7.59 -10.48
N ARG A 327 38.30 6.94 -11.23
CA ARG A 327 38.68 5.54 -11.04
C ARG A 327 39.99 5.45 -10.28
N PHE A 328 40.10 4.42 -9.43
CA PHE A 328 41.35 4.09 -8.77
C PHE A 328 42.47 3.81 -9.78
N LEU A 329 43.65 4.33 -9.47
CA LEU A 329 44.90 3.94 -10.11
C LEU A 329 45.26 2.50 -9.70
N PRO A 330 46.06 1.79 -10.51
CA PRO A 330 46.54 0.46 -10.11
C PRO A 330 47.22 0.51 -8.74
N PHE A 331 46.88 -0.45 -7.87
CA PHE A 331 47.39 -0.60 -6.50
C PHE A 331 46.96 0.49 -5.51
N GLU A 332 46.10 1.43 -5.92
CA GLU A 332 45.64 2.51 -5.05
C GLU A 332 44.81 1.98 -3.87
N GLY A 333 45.07 2.51 -2.67
CA GLY A 333 44.40 2.11 -1.43
C GLY A 333 45.01 0.88 -0.74
N ARG A 334 45.96 0.18 -1.37
CA ARG A 334 46.72 -0.89 -0.70
C ARG A 334 47.62 -0.35 0.38
N ASP A 335 47.94 -1.19 1.35
CA ASP A 335 48.90 -0.85 2.40
C ASP A 335 50.30 -0.70 1.77
N ALA A 336 50.97 0.41 2.05
CA ALA A 336 52.30 0.69 1.51
C ALA A 336 53.42 -0.02 2.28
N THR A 337 53.15 -0.59 3.46
CA THR A 337 54.18 -1.21 4.31
C THR A 337 54.15 -2.73 4.30
N THR A 338 53.15 -3.34 3.66
CA THR A 338 52.98 -4.79 3.62
C THR A 338 52.75 -5.31 2.21
N GLY A 339 53.14 -6.57 1.98
CA GLY A 339 52.96 -7.25 0.71
C GLY A 339 54.20 -7.24 -0.19
N THR A 340 54.11 -8.03 -1.26
CA THR A 340 55.18 -8.22 -2.24
C THR A 340 54.74 -7.63 -3.57
N LEU A 341 55.57 -6.76 -4.13
CA LEU A 341 55.46 -6.24 -5.48
C LEU A 341 56.28 -7.13 -6.41
N GLU A 342 55.71 -7.60 -7.50
CA GLU A 342 56.38 -8.49 -8.45
C GLU A 342 56.39 -7.84 -9.84
N LEU A 343 57.58 -7.59 -10.37
CA LEU A 343 57.79 -7.17 -11.75
C LEU A 343 58.13 -8.40 -12.59
N ASN A 344 57.34 -8.64 -13.63
CA ASN A 344 57.51 -9.72 -14.58
C ASN A 344 57.84 -9.15 -15.95
N ILE A 345 59.01 -9.48 -16.50
CA ILE A 345 59.41 -9.12 -17.87
C ILE A 345 59.32 -10.39 -18.73
N PHE A 346 58.50 -10.35 -19.77
CA PHE A 346 58.21 -11.51 -20.60
C PHE A 346 59.30 -11.73 -21.65
N HIS A 347 59.40 -12.95 -22.17
CA HIS A 347 60.35 -13.30 -23.24
C HIS A 347 61.81 -12.95 -22.90
N ALA A 348 62.21 -13.17 -21.65
CA ALA A 348 63.54 -12.88 -21.12
C ALA A 348 64.49 -14.09 -21.14
N GLY A 349 64.00 -15.28 -21.52
CA GLY A 349 64.84 -16.49 -21.71
C GLY A 349 65.93 -16.30 -22.77
N LYS A 350 66.87 -17.24 -22.88
CA LYS A 350 68.09 -17.10 -23.72
C LYS A 350 67.83 -16.75 -25.20
N GLU A 351 66.73 -17.24 -25.77
CA GLU A 351 66.32 -16.98 -27.15
C GLU A 351 65.16 -15.95 -27.24
N GLY A 352 64.83 -15.32 -26.12
CA GLY A 352 63.70 -14.42 -25.99
C GLY A 352 63.99 -13.01 -26.50
N ALA A 353 62.97 -12.35 -27.05
CA ALA A 353 63.09 -11.02 -27.66
C ALA A 353 63.53 -9.92 -26.67
N GLN A 354 63.34 -10.13 -25.37
CA GLN A 354 63.70 -9.16 -24.32
C GLN A 354 64.90 -9.62 -23.47
N HIS A 355 65.60 -10.69 -23.88
CA HIS A 355 66.78 -11.18 -23.18
C HIS A 355 67.86 -10.10 -23.01
N GLU A 356 68.25 -9.48 -24.12
CA GLU A 356 69.27 -8.41 -24.14
C GLU A 356 68.81 -7.17 -23.36
N LEU A 357 67.52 -6.85 -23.40
CA LEU A 357 66.95 -5.74 -22.62
C LEU A 357 67.14 -5.98 -21.12
N VAL A 358 66.82 -7.19 -20.66
CA VAL A 358 66.96 -7.59 -19.25
C VAL A 358 68.42 -7.71 -18.86
N ALA A 359 69.28 -8.27 -19.72
CA ALA A 359 70.72 -8.39 -19.49
C ALA A 359 71.42 -7.03 -19.32
N ASN A 360 70.91 -6.00 -20.01
CA ASN A 360 71.41 -4.63 -19.95
C ASN A 360 70.78 -3.77 -18.83
N LEU A 361 69.89 -4.32 -18.00
CA LEU A 361 69.35 -3.59 -16.85
C LEU A 361 70.47 -3.30 -15.84
N SER A 362 70.73 -2.01 -15.60
CA SER A 362 71.65 -1.61 -14.53
C SER A 362 71.00 -1.71 -13.16
N ASP A 363 69.70 -1.40 -13.09
CA ASP A 363 68.89 -1.38 -11.87
C ASP A 363 67.40 -1.52 -12.24
N ILE A 364 66.55 -1.71 -11.23
CA ILE A 364 65.10 -1.58 -11.32
C ILE A 364 64.69 -0.55 -10.26
N ILE A 365 64.11 0.57 -10.70
CA ILE A 365 63.75 1.68 -9.81
C ILE A 365 62.23 1.72 -9.65
N VAL A 366 61.76 1.63 -8.40
CA VAL A 366 60.34 1.75 -8.05
C VAL A 366 60.09 3.13 -7.44
N HIS A 367 59.17 3.89 -8.03
CA HIS A 367 58.64 5.13 -7.49
C HIS A 367 57.32 4.82 -6.80
N LEU A 368 57.35 4.77 -5.47
CA LEU A 368 56.18 4.55 -4.63
C LEU A 368 55.63 5.89 -4.13
N ASN A 369 54.49 6.29 -4.67
CA ASN A 369 53.73 7.43 -4.16
C ASN A 369 52.70 6.90 -3.17
N TYR A 370 52.70 7.42 -1.96
CA TYR A 370 51.80 6.98 -0.90
C TYR A 370 51.30 8.16 -0.07
N ILE A 371 50.18 7.94 0.60
CA ILE A 371 49.51 8.92 1.44
C ILE A 371 49.56 8.42 2.88
N ILE A 372 49.97 9.29 3.78
CA ILE A 372 49.99 9.05 5.23
C ILE A 372 48.72 9.68 5.82
N ARG A 373 47.90 8.87 6.48
CA ARG A 373 46.64 9.29 7.11
C ARG A 373 46.52 8.73 8.52
N ASP A 374 45.63 9.34 9.28
CA ASP A 374 45.23 8.85 10.59
C ASP A 374 44.52 7.49 10.45
N ALA A 375 44.63 6.66 11.48
CA ALA A 375 44.13 5.29 11.47
C ALA A 375 42.60 5.21 11.35
#